data_AF-A0A3B8X2J5-F1
#
_entry.id   AF-A0A3B8X2J5-F1
#
_cell.length_a   1.000
_cell.length_b   1.000
_cell.length_c   1.000
_cell.angle_alpha   90.00
_cell.angle_beta   90.00
_cell.angle_gamma   90.00
#
_symmetry.space_group_name_H-M   'P 1'
#
loop_
_entity.id
_entity.type
_entity.pdbx_description
1 polymer ?
#
loop_
_entity_poly.entity_id
_entity_poly.type
_entity_poly.pdbx_seq_one_letter_code
_entity_poly.pdbx_strand_id
1 'polypeptide(L)'
;MAAEISLQQLVEQPGVIGAVRWKSSDYATNMAATPVLLEYAGDLDADRAARLMNNSEAAGASVMGIAMLNKTANPQDQRNVFPVDAYYVNGQYTSMAATFNRVAVILDNRTDYEPREIIG
;
A
#
# COMPACT_ATOMS: atom_id res chain seq x y z
N MET A 1 -7.26 -6.10 -19.52
CA MET A 1 -7.83 -5.57 -18.27
C MET A 1 -7.60 -6.63 -17.22
N ALA A 2 -6.84 -6.34 -16.17
CA ALA A 2 -6.71 -7.24 -15.03
C ALA A 2 -8.09 -7.35 -14.35
N ALA A 3 -8.47 -8.56 -13.94
CA ALA A 3 -9.71 -8.76 -13.18
C ALA A 3 -9.56 -8.12 -11.79
N GLU A 4 -10.62 -7.53 -11.26
CA GLU A 4 -10.61 -7.00 -9.89
C GLU A 4 -10.38 -8.17 -8.92
N ILE A 5 -9.29 -8.12 -8.16
CA ILE A 5 -8.98 -9.10 -7.11
C ILE A 5 -9.65 -8.67 -5.80
N SER A 6 -10.41 -9.58 -5.19
CA SER A 6 -10.98 -9.32 -3.86
C SER A 6 -9.90 -9.38 -2.77
N LEU A 7 -10.17 -8.80 -1.59
CA LEU A 7 -9.23 -8.91 -0.47
C LEU A 7 -9.02 -10.37 -0.05
N GLN A 8 -10.07 -11.19 -0.10
CA GLN A 8 -9.97 -12.62 0.22
C GLN A 8 -9.07 -13.35 -0.77
N GLN A 9 -9.20 -13.08 -2.07
CA GLN A 9 -8.32 -13.67 -3.08
C GLN A 9 -6.86 -13.20 -2.95
N LEU A 10 -6.67 -11.97 -2.47
CA LEU A 10 -5.33 -11.42 -2.26
C LEU A 10 -4.61 -12.13 -1.09
N VAL A 11 -5.33 -12.48 -0.02
CA VAL A 11 -4.74 -13.20 1.12
C VAL A 11 -4.54 -14.69 0.86
N GLU A 12 -5.10 -15.24 -0.22
CA GLU A 12 -4.80 -16.59 -0.68
C GLU A 12 -3.43 -16.68 -1.38
N GLN A 13 -2.81 -15.55 -1.74
CA GLN A 13 -1.50 -15.54 -2.38
C GLN A 13 -0.40 -16.00 -1.40
N PRO A 14 0.55 -16.84 -1.84
CA PRO A 14 1.67 -17.27 -1.02
C PRO A 14 2.41 -16.09 -0.39
N GLY A 15 2.67 -16.18 0.92
CA GLY A 15 3.39 -15.16 1.66
C GLY A 15 2.56 -13.97 2.10
N VAL A 16 1.30 -13.82 1.69
CA VAL A 16 0.40 -12.78 2.21
C VAL A 16 -0.13 -13.21 3.58
N ILE A 17 0.26 -12.49 4.63
CA ILE A 17 -0.25 -12.70 6.00
C ILE A 17 -1.64 -12.10 6.12
N GLY A 18 -1.84 -10.93 5.52
CA GLY A 18 -3.13 -10.25 5.54
C GLY A 18 -3.16 -8.99 4.71
N ALA A 19 -4.36 -8.49 4.47
CA ALA A 19 -4.63 -7.36 3.59
C ALA A 19 -5.61 -6.38 4.23
N VAL A 20 -5.52 -5.10 3.85
CA VAL A 20 -6.47 -4.05 4.25
C VAL A 20 -6.88 -3.20 3.05
N ARG A 21 -8.10 -2.70 3.08
CA ARG A 21 -8.62 -1.64 2.20
C ARG A 21 -9.14 -0.49 3.03
N TRP A 22 -8.85 0.74 2.62
CA TRP A 22 -9.27 1.93 3.36
C TRP A 22 -9.74 3.06 2.46
N LYS A 23 -10.52 3.97 3.04
CA LYS A 23 -10.82 5.28 2.44
C LYS A 23 -9.73 6.27 2.84
N SER A 24 -9.34 7.12 1.91
CA SER A 24 -8.30 8.13 2.14
C SER A 24 -8.66 9.16 3.20
N SER A 25 -7.61 9.70 3.82
CA SER A 25 -7.71 10.97 4.52
C SER A 25 -8.21 12.04 3.55
N ASP A 26 -9.37 12.62 3.86
CA ASP A 26 -9.91 13.75 3.11
C ASP A 26 -9.24 15.05 3.58
N TYR A 27 -8.67 15.80 2.64
CA TYR A 27 -8.03 17.10 2.92
C TYR A 27 -8.99 18.23 2.55
N ALA A 28 -10.22 18.19 3.04
CA ALA A 28 -11.24 19.15 2.63
C ALA A 28 -11.28 20.44 3.49
N THR A 29 -10.81 20.43 4.74
CA THR A 29 -11.08 21.54 5.66
C THR A 29 -10.09 21.62 6.84
N ASN A 30 -8.87 22.16 6.65
CA ASN A 30 -7.90 22.50 7.72
C ASN A 30 -7.58 21.44 8.81
N MET A 31 -8.11 20.22 8.66
CA MET A 31 -7.91 19.07 9.51
C MET A 31 -7.70 17.88 8.58
N ALA A 32 -6.60 17.16 8.78
CA ALA A 32 -6.42 15.88 8.12
C ALA A 32 -7.46 14.91 8.68
N ALA A 33 -8.47 14.54 7.88
CA ALA A 33 -9.37 13.46 8.29
C ALA A 33 -8.55 12.16 8.39
N THR A 34 -8.69 11.41 9.47
CA THR A 34 -7.98 10.13 9.62
C THR A 34 -8.45 9.14 8.55
N PRO A 35 -7.56 8.32 7.95
CA PRO A 35 -7.99 7.25 7.05
C PRO A 35 -8.99 6.32 7.77
N VAL A 36 -9.93 5.78 7.01
CA VAL A 36 -11.01 4.92 7.55
C VAL A 36 -10.84 3.51 7.00
N LEU A 37 -10.61 2.54 7.89
CA LEU A 37 -10.52 1.13 7.52
C LEU A 37 -11.88 0.65 7.04
N LEU A 38 -11.94 0.10 5.83
CA LEU A 38 -13.17 -0.40 5.21
C LEU A 38 -13.28 -1.91 5.34
N GLU A 39 -12.18 -2.60 5.06
CA GLU A 39 -12.11 -4.06 5.05
C GLU A 39 -10.70 -4.53 5.46
N TYR A 40 -10.64 -5.68 6.11
CA TYR A 40 -9.39 -6.41 6.33
C TYR A 40 -9.62 -7.91 6.20
N ALA A 41 -8.58 -8.64 5.78
CA ALA A 41 -8.62 -10.08 5.58
C ALA A 41 -7.29 -10.73 5.99
N GLY A 42 -7.29 -12.06 6.12
CA GLY A 42 -6.13 -12.86 6.54
C GLY A 42 -5.97 -12.92 8.05
N ASP A 43 -4.74 -13.17 8.50
CA ASP A 43 -4.37 -13.29 9.92
C ASP A 43 -4.11 -11.91 10.55
N LEU A 44 -5.14 -11.05 10.53
CA LEU A 44 -5.15 -9.72 11.12
C LEU A 44 -6.30 -9.59 12.10
N ASP A 45 -6.00 -9.09 13.30
CA ASP A 45 -7.00 -8.48 14.16
C ASP A 45 -7.24 -7.02 13.76
N ALA A 46 -8.28 -6.40 14.33
CA ALA A 46 -8.67 -5.03 14.02
C ALA A 46 -7.55 -4.01 14.32
N ASP A 47 -6.77 -4.22 15.38
CA ASP A 47 -5.69 -3.32 15.78
C ASP A 47 -4.51 -3.39 14.79
N ARG A 48 -4.13 -4.60 14.37
CA ARG A 48 -3.07 -4.84 13.38
C ARG A 48 -3.49 -4.33 12.01
N ALA A 49 -4.75 -4.51 11.63
CA ALA A 49 -5.32 -3.94 10.41
C ALA A 49 -5.29 -2.40 10.43
N ALA A 50 -5.70 -1.77 11.54
CA ALA A 50 -5.64 -0.32 11.70
C ALA A 50 -4.20 0.21 11.64
N ARG A 51 -3.24 -0.49 12.24
CA ARG A 51 -1.81 -0.14 12.14
C ARG A 51 -1.29 -0.23 10.71
N LEU A 52 -1.62 -1.31 9.98
CA LEU A 52 -1.23 -1.48 8.58
C LEU A 52 -1.79 -0.34 7.73
N MET A 53 -3.06 0.00 7.90
CA MET A 53 -3.69 1.13 7.22
C MET A 53 -2.98 2.45 7.52
N ASN A 54 -2.79 2.79 8.80
CA ASN A 54 -2.19 4.07 9.20
C ASN A 54 -0.76 4.22 8.68
N ASN A 55 0.04 3.15 8.78
CA ASN A 55 1.41 3.13 8.25
C ASN A 55 1.40 3.26 6.73
N SER A 56 0.49 2.57 6.05
CA SER A 56 0.34 2.64 4.59
C SER A 56 -0.11 4.04 4.13
N GLU A 57 -0.94 4.72 4.91
CA GLU A 57 -1.34 6.09 4.58
C GLU A 57 -0.19 7.08 4.68
N ALA A 58 0.53 7.03 5.81
CA ALA A 58 1.63 7.94 6.07
C ALA A 58 2.78 7.73 5.08
N ALA A 59 3.16 6.47 4.82
CA ALA A 59 4.21 6.15 3.87
C ALA A 59 3.79 6.51 2.44
N GLY A 60 2.54 6.24 2.04
CA GLY A 60 2.02 6.63 0.73
C GLY A 60 2.07 8.13 0.50
N ALA A 61 1.68 8.95 1.48
CA ALA A 61 1.78 10.40 1.41
C ALA A 61 3.23 10.87 1.20
N SER A 62 4.20 10.26 1.91
CA SER A 62 5.62 10.56 1.74
C SER A 62 6.13 10.20 0.33
N VAL A 63 5.82 8.99 -0.14
CA VAL A 63 6.25 8.52 -1.48
C VAL A 63 5.67 9.40 -2.57
N MET A 64 4.38 9.73 -2.50
CA MET A 64 3.73 10.62 -3.47
C MET A 64 4.35 12.02 -3.46
N GLY A 65 4.64 12.58 -2.28
CA GLY A 65 5.30 13.87 -2.16
C GLY A 65 6.68 13.89 -2.84
N ILE A 66 7.50 12.87 -2.59
CA ILE A 66 8.82 12.72 -3.24
C ILE A 66 8.67 12.58 -4.76
N ALA A 67 7.71 11.76 -5.22
CA ALA A 67 7.48 11.55 -6.65
C ALA A 67 7.00 12.82 -7.36
N MET A 68 6.11 13.59 -6.73
CA MET A 68 5.64 14.89 -7.24
C MET A 68 6.78 15.91 -7.33
N LEU A 69 7.60 16.04 -6.29
CA LEU A 69 8.74 16.96 -6.30
C LEU A 69 9.72 16.64 -7.44
N ASN A 70 10.02 15.36 -7.65
CA ASN A 70 10.89 14.93 -8.75
C ASN A 70 10.29 15.23 -10.11
N LYS A 71 8.99 14.96 -10.32
CA LYS A 71 8.30 15.30 -11.56
C LYS A 71 8.29 16.81 -11.83
N THR A 72 8.05 17.62 -10.79
CA THR A 72 8.03 19.09 -10.95
C THR A 72 9.42 19.63 -11.28
N ALA A 73 10.48 19.12 -10.65
CA ALA A 73 11.84 19.56 -10.92
C ALA A 73 12.37 19.07 -12.28
N ASN A 74 12.02 17.85 -12.70
CA ASN A 74 12.54 17.20 -13.91
C ASN A 74 11.42 16.49 -14.69
N PRO A 75 10.52 17.23 -15.36
CA PRO A 75 9.28 16.68 -15.92
C PRO A 75 9.46 15.70 -17.08
N GLN A 76 10.62 15.71 -17.74
CA GLN A 76 10.93 14.84 -18.88
C GLN A 76 11.87 13.67 -18.50
N ASP A 77 12.33 13.60 -17.25
CA ASP A 77 13.27 12.57 -16.82
C ASP A 77 12.54 11.25 -16.54
N GLN A 78 12.68 10.30 -17.47
CA GLN A 78 12.09 8.96 -17.38
C GLN A 78 12.78 8.04 -16.38
N ARG A 79 13.90 8.47 -15.77
CA ARG A 79 14.54 7.74 -14.67
C ARG A 79 13.81 7.97 -13.35
N ASN A 80 12.88 8.92 -13.31
CA ASN A 80 12.04 9.16 -12.15
C ASN A 80 10.94 8.11 -12.07
N VAL A 81 10.66 7.68 -10.84
CA VAL A 81 9.60 6.72 -10.51
C VAL A 81 8.25 7.46 -10.54
N PHE A 82 7.82 7.95 -11.69
CA PHE A 82 6.52 8.59 -11.85
C PHE A 82 5.86 8.14 -13.16
N PRO A 83 4.57 7.78 -13.18
CA PRO A 83 3.65 7.70 -12.03
C PRO A 83 4.01 6.57 -11.06
N VAL A 84 3.68 6.74 -9.78
CA VAL A 84 3.81 5.68 -8.77
C VAL A 84 2.43 5.10 -8.52
N ASP A 85 2.26 3.80 -8.79
CA ASP A 85 1.01 3.09 -8.51
C ASP A 85 1.05 2.33 -7.18
N ALA A 86 2.25 1.95 -6.74
CA ALA A 86 2.48 1.22 -5.50
C ALA A 86 3.89 1.44 -4.95
N TYR A 87 4.11 1.06 -3.70
CA TYR A 87 5.41 1.06 -3.06
C TYR A 87 5.57 -0.14 -2.11
N TYR A 88 6.83 -0.46 -1.81
CA TYR A 88 7.21 -1.61 -0.98
C TYR A 88 8.11 -1.14 0.16
N VAL A 89 7.84 -1.62 1.37
CA VAL A 89 8.66 -1.40 2.55
C VAL A 89 9.18 -2.75 3.04
N ASN A 90 10.49 -2.94 2.95
CA ASN A 90 11.15 -4.14 3.47
C ASN A 90 11.36 -3.99 4.98
N GLY A 91 10.81 -4.92 5.75
CA GLY A 91 11.12 -5.05 7.18
C GLY A 91 11.99 -6.28 7.44
N GLN A 92 12.47 -6.43 8.68
CA GLN A 92 13.29 -7.58 9.06
C GLN A 92 12.52 -8.90 9.01
N TYR A 93 11.28 -8.92 9.52
CA TYR A 93 10.47 -10.15 9.65
C TYR A 93 9.27 -10.18 8.71
N THR A 94 8.66 -9.02 8.50
CA THR A 94 7.54 -8.85 7.58
C THR A 94 7.80 -7.64 6.72
N SER A 95 7.36 -7.70 5.47
CA SER A 95 7.35 -6.56 4.58
C SER A 95 5.92 -6.06 4.35
N MET A 96 5.81 -4.90 3.74
CA MET A 96 4.54 -4.29 3.38
C MET A 96 4.58 -3.85 1.92
N ALA A 97 3.54 -4.17 1.16
CA ALA A 97 3.30 -3.58 -0.15
C ALA A 97 1.97 -2.82 -0.09
N ALA A 98 1.93 -1.62 -0.66
CA ALA A 98 0.73 -0.80 -0.65
C ALA A 98 0.56 -0.05 -1.98
N THR A 99 -0.69 0.08 -2.40
CA THR A 99 -1.07 0.78 -3.63
C THR A 99 -1.69 2.14 -3.33
N PHE A 100 -1.59 3.07 -4.27
CA PHE A 100 -2.28 4.36 -4.16
C PHE A 100 -3.80 4.26 -4.29
N ASN A 101 -4.31 3.10 -4.72
CA ASN A 101 -5.73 2.72 -4.68
C ASN A 101 -6.19 2.21 -3.31
N ARG A 102 -5.38 2.40 -2.28
CA ARG A 102 -5.72 2.18 -0.86
C ARG A 102 -6.00 0.72 -0.52
N VAL A 103 -5.11 -0.13 -1.02
CA VAL A 103 -4.98 -1.53 -0.63
C VAL A 103 -3.54 -1.75 -0.17
N ALA A 104 -3.36 -2.51 0.91
CA ALA A 104 -2.05 -2.87 1.42
C ALA A 104 -2.05 -4.29 1.95
N VAL A 105 -0.89 -4.94 1.86
CA VAL A 105 -0.65 -6.29 2.35
C VAL A 105 0.54 -6.31 3.28
N ILE A 106 0.47 -7.20 4.27
CA ILE A 106 1.63 -7.63 5.06
C ILE A 106 2.12 -8.96 4.49
N LEU A 107 3.42 -9.05 4.30
CA LEU A 107 4.09 -10.18 3.66
C LEU A 107 5.02 -10.88 4.66
N ASP A 108 5.04 -12.21 4.63
CA ASP A 108 5.96 -13.05 5.40
C ASP A 108 7.29 -13.23 4.66
N ASN A 109 8.34 -12.56 5.14
CA ASN A 109 9.66 -12.61 4.51
C ASN A 109 10.33 -13.99 4.53
N ARG A 110 9.76 -14.98 5.25
CA ARG A 110 10.24 -16.37 5.24
C ARG A 110 9.74 -17.15 4.02
N THR A 111 8.73 -16.60 3.33
CA THR A 111 8.21 -17.17 2.09
C THR A 111 8.95 -16.53 0.92
N ASP A 112 9.35 -17.35 -0.05
CA ASP A 112 9.89 -16.83 -1.31
C ASP A 112 8.72 -16.39 -2.19
N TYR A 113 8.67 -15.11 -2.54
CA TYR A 113 7.66 -14.53 -3.40
C TYR A 113 8.29 -13.43 -4.27
N GLU A 114 7.82 -13.32 -5.51
CA GLU A 114 8.19 -12.21 -6.39
C GLU A 114 7.22 -11.05 -6.16
N PRO A 115 7.67 -9.87 -5.67
CA PRO A 115 6.76 -8.74 -5.39
C PRO A 115 5.92 -8.29 -6.60
N ARG A 116 6.40 -8.54 -7.83
CA ARG A 116 5.64 -8.27 -9.06
C ARG A 116 4.38 -9.12 -9.20
N GLU A 117 4.38 -10.34 -8.66
CA GLU A 117 3.24 -11.26 -8.72
C GLU A 117 2.10 -10.86 -7.77
N ILE A 118 2.39 -9.97 -6.81
CA ILE A 118 1.44 -9.51 -5.79
C ILE A 118 0.83 -8.15 -6.13
N ILE A 119 1.57 -7.30 -6.86
CA ILE A 119 1.22 -5.89 -7.13
C ILE A 119 0.69 -5.70 -8.57
N GLY A 120 0.82 -6.72 -9.43
CA GLY A 120 0.50 -6.68 -10.87
C GLY A 120 -0.96 -6.86 -11.25
#